data_AF-A0A927JLB3-F1
#
_entry.id   AF-A0A927JLB3-F1
#
_cell.length_a   1.000
_cell.length_b   1.000
_cell.length_c   1.000
_cell.angle_alpha   90.00
_cell.angle_beta   90.00
_cell.angle_gamma   90.00
#
_symmetry.space_group_name_H-M   'P 1'
#
loop_
_entity.id
_entity.type
_entity.pdbx_description
1 polymer ?
#
loop_
_entity_poly.entity_id
_entity_poly.type
_entity_poly.pdbx_seq_one_letter_code
_entity_poly.pdbx_strand_id
1 'polypeptide(L)' 'MIIQVDAVFEAAISLFEDGWASGAMREDASPPNHIDPSLYDFWHDGYAAGVADSMTTPVPNPSIH' A
#
# COMPACT_ATOMS: atom_id res chain seq x y z
N MET A 1 6.34 -10.03 -27.42
CA MET A 1 5.81 -8.91 -26.61
C MET A 1 5.65 -9.43 -25.20
N ILE A 2 6.73 -9.38 -24.41
CA ILE A 2 6.78 -9.94 -23.04
C ILE A 2 7.18 -8.83 -22.06
N ILE A 3 8.13 -7.99 -22.48
CA ILE A 3 8.70 -6.86 -21.71
C ILE A 3 7.66 -5.87 -21.15
N GLN A 4 6.55 -5.66 -21.85
CA GLN A 4 5.55 -4.64 -21.47
C GLN A 4 4.60 -5.10 -20.36
N VAL A 5 4.39 -6.41 -20.22
CA VAL A 5 3.51 -6.97 -19.18
C VAL A 5 4.23 -7.00 -17.84
N ASP A 6 5.51 -7.37 -17.83
CA ASP A 6 6.33 -7.39 -16.61
C ASP A 6 6.43 -5.99 -15.98
N ALA A 7 6.68 -4.95 -16.78
CA ALA A 7 6.81 -3.58 -16.26
C ALA A 7 5.51 -3.04 -15.60
N VAL A 8 4.34 -3.40 -16.14
CA VAL A 8 3.05 -3.01 -15.57
C VAL A 8 2.77 -3.77 -14.29
N PHE A 9 3.14 -5.05 -14.23
CA PHE A 9 2.95 -5.89 -13.05
C PHE A 9 3.84 -5.43 -11.89
N GLU A 10 5.12 -5.14 -12.15
CA GLU A 10 6.04 -4.57 -11.15
C GLU A 10 5.56 -3.20 -10.64
N ALA A 11 5.01 -2.35 -11.53
CA ALA A 11 4.44 -1.08 -11.12
C ALA A 11 3.21 -1.26 -10.21
N ALA A 12 2.33 -2.23 -10.52
CA ALA A 12 1.17 -2.54 -9.69
C ALA A 12 1.58 -3.05 -8.29
N ILE A 13 2.59 -3.92 -8.20
CA ILE A 13 3.13 -4.40 -6.91
C ILE A 13 3.71 -3.23 -6.11
N SER A 14 4.56 -2.40 -6.73
CA SER A 14 5.17 -1.26 -6.05
C SER A 14 4.12 -0.26 -5.52
N LEU A 15 3.02 -0.06 -6.26
CA LEU A 15 1.93 0.81 -5.83
C LEU A 15 1.10 0.21 -4.70
N PHE A 16 0.87 -1.11 -4.74
CA PHE A 16 0.22 -1.81 -3.65
C PHE A 16 1.05 -1.71 -2.36
N GLU A 17 2.37 -1.90 -2.45
CA GLU A 17 3.28 -1.77 -1.30
C GLU A 17 3.31 -0.35 -0.73
N ASP A 18 3.32 0.67 -1.61
CA ASP A 18 3.25 2.08 -1.21
C ASP A 18 1.94 2.38 -0.47
N GLY A 19 0.80 1.98 -1.05
CA GLY A 19 -0.50 2.11 -0.41
C GLY A 19 -0.55 1.41 0.95
N TRP A 20 -0.04 0.16 1.02
CA TRP A 20 0.04 -0.60 2.27
C TRP A 20 0.85 0.13 3.34
N ALA A 21 2.01 0.68 2.99
CA ALA A 21 2.82 1.44 3.93
C ALA A 21 2.08 2.69 4.46
N SER A 22 1.44 3.46 3.56
CA SER A 22 0.63 4.62 3.96
C SER A 22 -0.54 4.22 4.87
N GLY A 23 -1.23 3.13 4.55
CA GLY A 23 -2.32 2.60 5.36
C GLY A 23 -1.87 2.11 6.73
N ALA A 24 -0.72 1.42 6.79
CA ALA A 24 -0.13 0.91 8.03
C ALA A 24 0.28 2.05 8.99
N MET A 25 0.78 3.16 8.44
CA MET A 25 1.11 4.37 9.20
C MET A 25 -0.11 5.24 9.53
N ARG A 26 -1.30 4.89 9.01
CA ARG A 26 -2.53 5.71 9.08
C ARG A 26 -2.34 7.12 8.54
N GLU A 27 -1.51 7.21 7.49
CA GLU A 27 -1.21 8.45 6.78
C GLU A 27 -2.33 8.79 5.78
N ASP A 28 -2.04 9.76 4.91
CA ASP A 28 -2.95 10.26 3.89
C ASP A 28 -3.50 9.11 3.03
N ALA A 29 -4.81 9.10 2.83
CA ALA A 29 -5.53 8.11 2.02
C ALA A 29 -5.48 8.45 0.52
N SER A 30 -4.59 9.35 0.14
CA SER A 30 -4.50 9.92 -1.19
C SER A 30 -3.34 9.29 -1.95
N PRO A 31 -3.59 8.57 -3.06
CA PRO A 31 -2.52 8.06 -3.92
C PRO A 31 -1.72 9.20 -4.54
N PRO A 32 -0.41 9.01 -4.82
CA PRO A 32 0.41 9.99 -5.52
C PRO A 32 -0.20 10.51 -6.84
N ASN A 33 -0.14 11.82 -7.06
CA ASN A 33 -0.78 12.48 -8.22
C ASN A 33 -0.20 12.13 -9.60
N HIS A 34 0.90 11.37 -9.65
CA HIS A 34 1.64 11.04 -10.86
C HIS A 34 1.43 9.59 -11.33
N ILE A 35 0.54 8.85 -10.67
CA ILE A 35 0.26 7.46 -11.00
C ILE A 35 -0.72 7.39 -12.18
N ASP A 36 -0.60 6.33 -12.99
CA ASP A 36 -1.59 6.03 -14.01
C ASP A 36 -2.96 5.72 -13.37
N PRO A 37 -4.07 6.33 -13.82
CA PRO A 37 -5.43 6.06 -13.33
C PRO A 37 -5.80 4.58 -13.27
N SER A 38 -5.29 3.76 -14.18
CA SER A 38 -5.55 2.31 -14.22
C SER A 38 -4.92 1.54 -13.06
N LEU A 39 -3.98 2.16 -12.34
CA LEU A 39 -3.27 1.54 -11.21
C LEU A 39 -3.70 2.10 -9.85
N TYR A 40 -4.65 3.06 -9.81
CA TYR A 40 -5.15 3.63 -8.57
C TYR A 40 -5.78 2.58 -7.64
N ASP A 41 -6.50 1.63 -8.23
CA ASP A 41 -7.17 0.58 -7.46
C ASP A 41 -6.16 -0.28 -6.69
N PHE A 42 -4.98 -0.57 -7.27
CA PHE A 42 -3.93 -1.32 -6.59
C PHE A 42 -3.36 -0.59 -5.38
N TRP A 43 -3.18 0.73 -5.49
CA TRP A 43 -2.74 1.55 -4.34
C TRP A 43 -3.80 1.55 -3.24
N HIS A 44 -5.07 1.72 -3.59
CA HIS A 44 -6.17 1.71 -2.62
C HIS A 44 -6.36 0.36 -1.94
N ASP A 45 -6.20 -0.75 -2.68
CA ASP A 45 -6.21 -2.10 -2.11
C ASP A 45 -5.06 -2.29 -1.10
N GLY A 46 -3.87 -1.79 -1.44
CA GLY A 46 -2.72 -1.72 -0.53
C GLY A 46 -3.06 -0.95 0.73
N TYR A 47 -3.58 0.27 0.60
CA TYR A 47 -3.96 1.13 1.72
C TYR A 47 -4.97 0.47 2.65
N ALA A 48 -6.02 -0.13 2.11
CA ALA A 48 -7.01 -0.85 2.91
C ALA A 48 -6.39 -2.02 3.69
N ALA A 49 -5.48 -2.77 3.05
CA ALA A 49 -4.74 -3.85 3.71
C ALA A 49 -3.82 -3.33 4.83
N GLY A 50 -3.11 -2.24 4.61
CA GLY A 50 -2.25 -1.60 5.61
C GLY A 50 -3.03 -1.08 6.82
N VAL A 51 -4.18 -0.44 6.57
CA VAL A 51 -5.08 0.03 7.64
C VAL A 51 -5.56 -1.16 8.47
N ALA A 52 -6.01 -2.24 7.82
CA ALA A 52 -6.44 -3.44 8.52
C ALA A 52 -5.32 -4.05 9.36
N ASP A 53 -4.10 -4.16 8.81
CA ASP A 53 -2.95 -4.72 9.52
C ASP A 53 -2.58 -3.88 10.75
N SER A 54 -2.60 -2.55 10.64
CA SER A 54 -2.37 -1.61 11.76
C SER A 54 -3.39 -1.73 12.90
N MET A 55 -4.58 -2.27 12.62
CA MET A 55 -5.61 -2.52 13.63
C MET A 55 -5.44 -3.89 14.30
N THR A 56 -4.72 -4.81 13.66
CA THR A 56 -4.52 -6.18 14.15
C THR A 56 -3.18 -6.36 14.86
N THR A 57 -2.19 -5.51 14.60
CA THR A 57 -0.93 -5.48 15.35
C THR A 57 -1.16 -4.79 16.71
N PRO A 58 -1.08 -5.50 17.84
CA PRO A 58 -1.06 -4.85 19.14
C PRO A 58 0.22 -4.02 19.20
N VAL A 59 0.09 -2.72 19.48
CA VAL A 59 1.25 -1.88 19.83
C VAL A 59 2.02 -2.64 20.92
N PRO A 60 3.33 -2.94 20.75
CA PRO A 60 4.08 -3.64 21.76
C PRO A 60 3.97 -2.84 23.05
N ASN A 61 3.29 -3.41 24.04
CA ASN A 61 3.05 -2.76 25.32
C ASN A 61 4.42 -2.42 25.94
N PRO A 62 4.81 -1.14 26.05
CA PRO A 62 6.10 -0.78 26.61
C PRO A 62 6.14 -0.97 28.14
N SER A 63 5.09 -1.50 28.77
CA SER A 63 4.95 -1.61 30.22
C SER A 63 5.24 -2.99 30.82
N ILE A 64 6.01 -3.86 30.16
CA ILE A 64 6.58 -5.03 30.85
C ILE A 64 7.89 -4.57 31.53
N HIS A 65 7.72 -4.08 32.76
CA HIS A 65 8.78 -3.82 33.75
C HIS A 65 9.35 -5.13 34.33
#